data_AF-A0A9J6PY67-F1
#
_entry.id   AF-A0A9J6PY67-F1
#
_cell.length_a   1.000
_cell.length_b   1.000
_cell.length_c   1.000
_cell.angle_alpha   90.00
_cell.angle_beta   90.00
_cell.angle_gamma   90.00
#
_symmetry.space_group_name_H-M   'P 1'
#
loop_
_entity.id
_entity.type
_entity.pdbx_description
1 polymer ?
#
loop_
_entity_poly.entity_id
_entity_poly.type
_entity_poly.pdbx_seq_one_letter_code
_entity_poly.pdbx_strand_id
1 'polypeptide(L)'
;TLRSKKPELVEQELWGVLLAYNLVRYQMIKMAGHLKGYWPNQLSFSESCGMVMRMLMTLQGASPGRIPELMRDLESMGQMVRLPT
;
A
#
# COMPACT_ATOMS: atom_id res chain seq x y z
N THR A 1 16.94 9.24 -6.71
CA THR A 1 18.16 9.79 -6.09
C THR A 1 17.88 10.08 -4.64
N LEU A 2 18.73 9.64 -3.71
CA LEU A 2 18.57 9.94 -2.28
C LEU A 2 18.80 11.43 -2.03
N ARG A 3 18.03 12.02 -1.10
CA ARG A 3 18.04 13.46 -0.82
C ARG A 3 19.20 13.82 0.08
N SER A 4 19.52 12.99 1.05
CA SER A 4 20.66 13.19 1.94
C SER A 4 21.97 12.64 1.37
N LYS A 5 23.08 13.27 1.75
CA LYS A 5 24.45 12.80 1.50
C LYS A 5 25.16 12.34 2.77
N LYS A 6 24.55 12.50 3.94
CA LYS A 6 25.08 11.99 5.21
C LYS A 6 24.78 10.49 5.29
N PRO A 7 25.75 9.62 5.59
CA PRO A 7 25.56 8.17 5.60
C PRO A 7 24.36 7.71 6.46
N GLU A 8 24.18 8.30 7.62
CA GLU A 8 23.13 7.93 8.58
C GLU A 8 21.73 8.27 8.02
N LEU A 9 21.60 9.42 7.38
CA LEU A 9 20.34 9.85 6.76
C LEU A 9 20.06 9.10 5.44
N VAL A 10 21.10 8.69 4.72
CA VAL A 10 20.98 7.80 3.56
C VAL A 10 20.39 6.45 3.98
N GLU A 11 20.88 5.89 5.08
CA GLU A 11 20.33 4.65 5.65
C GLU A 11 18.85 4.85 6.05
N GLN A 12 18.52 5.95 6.72
CA GLN A 12 17.13 6.28 7.08
C GLN A 12 16.22 6.36 5.85
N GLU A 13 16.66 7.04 4.78
CA GLU A 13 15.88 7.14 3.54
C GLU A 13 15.67 5.77 2.88
N LEU A 14 16.70 4.92 2.87
CA LEU A 14 16.59 3.56 2.35
C LEU A 14 15.57 2.72 3.14
N TRP A 15 15.63 2.77 4.47
CA TRP A 15 14.64 2.12 5.33
C TRP A 15 13.23 2.65 5.10
N GLY A 16 13.08 3.96 4.90
CA GLY A 16 11.79 4.58 4.57
C GLY A 16 11.21 4.04 3.25
N VAL A 17 12.03 3.93 2.21
CA VAL A 17 11.60 3.36 0.91
C VAL A 17 11.23 1.89 1.04
N LEU A 18 12.05 1.10 1.73
CA LEU A 18 11.79 -0.33 1.95
C LEU A 18 10.51 -0.55 2.75
N LEU A 19 10.27 0.26 3.78
CA LEU A 19 9.05 0.20 4.58
C LEU A 19 7.82 0.52 3.71
N ALA A 20 7.87 1.60 2.92
CA ALA A 20 6.77 1.97 2.03
C ALA A 20 6.50 0.87 0.98
N TYR A 21 7.55 0.31 0.37
CA TYR A 21 7.43 -0.81 -0.55
C TYR A 21 6.75 -2.02 0.10
N ASN A 22 7.24 -2.45 1.27
CA ASN A 22 6.71 -3.61 1.98
C ASN A 22 5.26 -3.39 2.42
N LEU A 23 4.90 -2.18 2.83
CA LEU A 23 3.54 -1.82 3.17
C LEU A 23 2.59 -1.98 1.98
N VAL A 24 2.95 -1.43 0.82
CA VAL A 24 2.14 -1.56 -0.40
C VAL A 24 2.03 -3.03 -0.81
N ARG A 25 3.13 -3.79 -0.78
CA ARG A 25 3.12 -5.23 -1.12
C ARG A 25 2.25 -6.05 -0.16
N TYR A 26 2.29 -5.76 1.13
CA TYR A 26 1.42 -6.39 2.11
C TYR A 26 -0.06 -6.12 1.81
N GLN A 27 -0.40 -4.87 1.49
CA GLN A 27 -1.78 -4.54 1.12
C GLN A 27 -2.22 -5.24 -0.16
N MET A 28 -1.34 -5.36 -1.16
CA MET A 28 -1.63 -6.12 -2.38
C MET A 28 -1.89 -7.60 -2.11
N ILE A 29 -1.19 -8.22 -1.14
CA ILE A 29 -1.47 -9.59 -0.69
C ILE A 29 -2.88 -9.70 -0.10
N LYS A 30 -3.24 -8.75 0.76
CA LYS A 30 -4.57 -8.71 1.39
C LYS A 30 -5.70 -8.50 0.36
N MET A 31 -5.50 -7.59 -0.58
CA MET A 31 -6.42 -7.34 -1.70
C MET A 31 -6.56 -8.60 -2.56
N ALA A 32 -5.46 -9.21 -2.99
CA ALA A 32 -5.51 -10.44 -3.78
C ALA A 32 -6.21 -11.59 -3.05
N GLY A 33 -6.07 -11.68 -1.72
CA GLY A 33 -6.82 -12.64 -0.90
C GLY A 33 -8.35 -12.51 -1.00
N HIS A 34 -8.86 -11.31 -1.29
CA HIS A 34 -10.29 -11.06 -1.53
C HIS A 34 -10.70 -11.34 -2.99
N LEU A 35 -9.73 -11.40 -3.91
CA LEU A 35 -9.94 -11.65 -5.33
C LEU A 35 -9.64 -13.13 -5.65
N LYS A 36 -10.66 -13.99 -5.58
CA LYS A 36 -10.49 -15.42 -5.87
C LYS A 36 -9.79 -15.63 -7.22
N GLY A 37 -8.67 -16.35 -7.20
CA GLY A 37 -7.89 -16.69 -8.40
C GLY A 37 -6.87 -15.66 -8.86
N TYR A 38 -6.68 -14.56 -8.12
CA TYR A 38 -5.66 -13.55 -8.43
C TYR A 38 -4.44 -13.67 -7.54
N TRP A 39 -3.29 -13.47 -8.17
CA TRP A 39 -2.02 -13.33 -7.49
C TRP A 39 -1.70 -11.84 -7.27
N PRO A 40 -1.00 -11.47 -6.19
CA PRO A 40 -0.65 -10.07 -5.93
C PRO A 40 0.16 -9.42 -7.05
N ASN A 41 0.94 -10.19 -7.81
CA ASN A 41 1.71 -9.69 -8.96
C ASN A 41 0.85 -9.38 -10.20
N GLN A 42 -0.43 -9.75 -10.20
CA GLN A 42 -1.41 -9.38 -11.23
C GLN A 42 -2.15 -8.08 -10.88
N LEU A 43 -1.81 -7.45 -9.75
CA LEU A 43 -2.26 -6.12 -9.36
C LEU A 43 -1.19 -5.09 -9.71
N SER A 44 -1.62 -3.93 -10.20
CA SER A 44 -0.76 -2.79 -10.50
C SER A 44 -0.18 -2.23 -9.21
N PHE A 45 1.15 -2.21 -9.11
CA PHE A 45 1.85 -1.62 -7.98
C PHE A 45 1.61 -0.11 -7.88
N SER A 46 1.60 0.61 -9.01
CA SER A 46 1.41 2.07 -9.04
C SER A 46 0.01 2.46 -8.54
N GLU A 47 -1.02 1.78 -9.03
CA GLU A 47 -2.40 2.04 -8.61
C GLU A 47 -2.62 1.63 -7.14
N SER A 48 -2.07 0.48 -6.73
CA SER A 48 -2.11 0.04 -5.33
C SER A 48 -1.42 1.02 -4.39
N CYS A 49 -0.29 1.61 -4.81
CA CYS A 49 0.41 2.65 -4.06
C CYS A 49 -0.47 3.90 -3.89
N GLY A 50 -1.12 4.37 -4.95
CA GLY A 50 -2.07 5.48 -4.91
C GLY A 50 -3.25 5.21 -3.95
N MET A 51 -3.78 3.98 -3.97
CA MET A 51 -4.84 3.57 -3.04
C MET A 51 -4.38 3.58 -1.58
N VAL A 52 -3.21 3.02 -1.28
CA VAL A 52 -2.63 3.03 0.07
C VAL A 52 -2.38 4.47 0.54
N MET A 53 -1.84 5.34 -0.32
CA MET A 53 -1.68 6.76 0.01
C MET A 53 -3.02 7.44 0.34
N ARG A 54 -4.06 7.20 -0.48
CA ARG A 54 -5.39 7.76 -0.24
C ARG A 54 -6.01 7.28 1.07
N MET A 55 -5.79 6.01 1.41
CA MET A 55 -6.20 5.48 2.71
C MET A 55 -5.47 6.19 3.85
N LEU A 56 -4.14 6.32 3.78
CA LEU A 56 -3.35 6.99 4.82
C LEU A 56 -3.82 8.43 5.05
N MET A 57 -4.14 9.17 3.98
CA MET A 57 -4.76 10.51 4.09
C MET A 57 -6.13 10.47 4.77
N THR A 58 -6.95 9.47 4.46
CA THR A 58 -8.28 9.29 5.08
C THR A 58 -8.18 8.98 6.58
N LEU A 59 -7.20 8.16 6.98
CA LEU A 59 -7.00 7.76 8.37
C LEU A 59 -6.66 8.94 9.29
N GLN A 60 -6.06 10.01 8.77
CA GLN A 60 -5.74 11.20 9.57
C GLN A 60 -6.97 11.87 10.20
N GLY A 61 -8.15 11.74 9.57
CA GLY A 61 -9.42 12.28 10.07
C GLY A 61 -10.37 11.21 10.63
N ALA A 62 -9.99 9.94 10.61
CA ALA A 62 -10.87 8.85 11.05
C ALA A 62 -10.76 8.62 12.55
N SER A 63 -11.88 8.27 13.20
CA SER A 63 -11.83 7.79 14.58
C SER A 63 -11.14 6.42 14.65
N PRO A 64 -10.40 6.11 15.72
CA PRO A 64 -9.68 4.83 15.83
C PRO A 64 -10.57 3.59 15.65
N GLY A 65 -11.84 3.65 16.09
CA GLY A 65 -12.81 2.57 15.94
C GLY A 65 -13.20 2.26 14.49
N ARG A 66 -13.02 3.22 13.57
CA ARG A 66 -13.35 3.06 12.15
C ARG A 66 -12.19 2.49 11.31
N ILE A 67 -10.98 2.46 11.86
CA ILE A 67 -9.79 1.96 11.14
C ILE A 67 -9.98 0.52 10.62
N PRO A 68 -10.48 -0.45 11.42
CA PRO A 68 -10.67 -1.82 10.93
C PRO A 68 -11.67 -1.93 9.77
N GLU A 69 -12.68 -1.06 9.74
CA GLU A 69 -13.65 -0.98 8.64
C GLU A 69 -12.99 -0.47 7.36
N LEU A 70 -12.29 0.66 7.45
CA LEU A 70 -11.56 1.24 6.31
C LEU A 70 -10.52 0.28 5.73
N MET A 71 -9.90 -0.56 6.58
CA MET A 71 -8.99 -1.62 6.14
C MET A 71 -9.69 -2.67 5.30
N ARG A 72 -10.86 -3.16 5.73
CA ARG A 72 -11.65 -4.13 4.97
C ARG A 72 -12.17 -3.53 3.66
N ASP A 73 -12.59 -2.28 3.69
CA ASP A 73 -13.04 -1.57 2.48
C ASP A 73 -11.91 -1.51 1.45
N LEU A 74 -10.70 -1.13 1.87
CA LEU A 74 -9.54 -1.11 0.99
C LEU A 74 -9.22 -2.49 0.41
N GLU A 75 -9.27 -3.54 1.24
CA GLU A 75 -9.05 -4.92 0.81
C GLU A 75 -10.08 -5.36 -0.25
N SER A 76 -11.34 -4.92 -0.12
CA SER A 76 -12.41 -5.23 -1.08
C SER A 76 -12.25 -4.55 -2.44
N MET A 77 -11.52 -3.43 -2.51
CA MET A 77 -11.33 -2.64 -3.73
C MET A 77 -10.27 -3.20 -4.67
N GLY A 78 -9.68 -4.36 -4.38
CA GLY A 78 -8.60 -4.97 -5.18
C GLY A 78 -8.94 -5.14 -6.67
N GLN A 79 -10.21 -5.25 -7.05
CA GLN A 79 -10.63 -5.33 -8.45
C GLN A 79 -10.20 -4.10 -9.28
N MET A 80 -10.13 -2.92 -8.66
CA MET A 80 -9.84 -1.65 -9.34
C MET A 80 -8.39 -1.55 -9.84
N VAL A 81 -7.48 -2.34 -9.26
CA VAL A 81 -6.04 -2.28 -9.54
C VAL A 81 -5.55 -3.48 -10.33
N ARG A 82 -6.45 -4.27 -10.91
CA ARG A 82 -6.07 -5.41 -11.75
C ARG A 82 -5.38 -4.96 -13.03
N LEU A 83 -4.30 -5.62 -13.37
CA LEU A 83 -3.67 -5.45 -14.68
C LEU A 83 -4.53 -6.14 -15.75
N PRO A 84 -4.56 -5.60 -16.99
CA PRO A 84 -5.14 -6.32 -18.12
C PRO A 84 -4.37 -7.62 -18.34
N THR A 85 -5.12 -8.72 -18.48
CA THR A 85 -4.63 -10.06 -18.82
C THR A 85 -4.37 -10.19 -20.31
#